data_AF-A0A359CYV6-F1
#
_entry.id   AF-A0A359CYV6-F1
#
_cell.length_a   1.000
_cell.length_b   1.000
_cell.length_c   1.000
_cell.angle_alpha   90.00
_cell.angle_beta   90.00
_cell.angle_gamma   90.00
#
_symmetry.space_group_name_H-M   'P 1'
#
loop_
_entity.id
_entity.type
_entity.pdbx_description
1 polymer ?
#
loop_
_entity_poly.entity_id
_entity_poly.type
_entity_poly.pdbx_seq_one_letter_code
_entity_poly.pdbx_strand_id
1 'polypeptide(L)'
;MRKLASIQRIKTLEPIENAEAIEKATVLGWQLVVKKNEFKPGDLCVYCEIDSLFPDKSEFEFLKPRGMRIRTIRLRGQISQGICFPLTILPAACGISEDADVTEILGITKYEPPIPACLAGKVKGKFPSFIPKTDEVRIQVLENILAIYKDEPCYVTEKIDGSSVTYYMNEGVFGVCSRNLELLEDDENSLWKVARAYKIEEKLLTMEGNYALQGEIMGEGIQSNKLKLRGQHVFFFNVFDISKREYLSFSDFEKFIAEMDLKTVPVIEKDYILSNSIEELVKKSVRKSLIAPDVWAEGIVIRPLKEKSDFSKEAKDLFNGRVSFKVVNPEFLIKYGE
;
A
#
# COMPACT_ATOMS: atom_id res chain seq x y z
N MET A 1 -5.08 -11.30 -5.44
CA MET A 1 -4.06 -11.44 -4.38
C MET A 1 -2.78 -10.79 -4.90
N ARG A 2 -1.97 -10.12 -4.08
CA ARG A 2 -0.71 -9.48 -4.54
C ARG A 2 0.27 -10.57 -5.00
N LYS A 3 0.90 -10.39 -6.16
CA LYS A 3 1.99 -11.27 -6.62
C LYS A 3 3.23 -11.01 -5.75
N LEU A 4 3.61 -11.97 -4.91
CA LEU A 4 4.74 -11.79 -3.97
C LEU A 4 6.05 -12.27 -4.56
N ALA A 5 6.01 -13.30 -5.41
CA ALA A 5 7.14 -13.79 -6.18
C ALA A 5 6.74 -13.95 -7.65
N SER A 6 7.53 -13.39 -8.55
CA SER A 6 7.29 -13.52 -9.99
C SER A 6 8.57 -13.66 -10.79
N ILE A 7 8.47 -14.27 -11.97
CA ILE A 7 9.58 -14.34 -12.91
C ILE A 7 9.73 -12.97 -13.57
N GLN A 8 10.86 -12.33 -13.34
CA GLN A 8 11.13 -10.97 -13.76
C GLN A 8 12.51 -10.83 -14.39
N ARG A 9 12.70 -9.76 -15.15
CA ARG A 9 13.95 -9.49 -15.85
C ARG A 9 14.85 -8.54 -15.06
N ILE A 10 16.13 -8.88 -15.00
CA ILE A 10 17.18 -7.96 -14.55
C ILE A 10 17.35 -6.87 -15.62
N LYS A 11 16.89 -5.65 -15.32
CA LYS A 11 16.98 -4.52 -16.26
C LYS A 11 18.40 -3.97 -16.34
N THR A 12 18.97 -3.65 -15.18
CA THR A 12 20.32 -3.08 -15.07
C THR A 12 21.07 -3.71 -13.91
N LEU A 13 22.40 -3.71 -14.03
CA LEU A 13 23.35 -4.00 -12.96
C LEU A 13 24.35 -2.86 -12.90
N GLU A 14 24.54 -2.30 -11.71
CA GLU A 14 25.42 -1.15 -11.48
C GLU A 14 26.32 -1.42 -10.28
N PRO A 15 27.62 -1.06 -10.34
CA PRO A 15 28.52 -1.23 -9.21
C PRO A 15 28.05 -0.40 -8.01
N ILE A 16 28.21 -0.96 -6.81
CA ILE A 16 28.01 -0.23 -5.56
C ILE A 16 29.37 0.31 -5.11
N GLU A 17 29.42 1.60 -4.80
CA GLU A 17 30.64 2.25 -4.34
C GLU A 17 31.20 1.53 -3.10
N ASN A 18 32.51 1.25 -3.10
CA ASN A 18 33.20 0.55 -2.00
C ASN A 18 32.65 -0.86 -1.70
N ALA A 19 32.06 -1.54 -2.68
CA ALA A 19 31.60 -2.92 -2.55
C ALA A 19 32.11 -3.80 -3.72
N GLU A 20 32.93 -4.81 -3.38
CA GLU A 20 33.57 -5.66 -4.40
C GLU A 20 32.75 -6.90 -4.75
N ALA A 21 32.00 -7.45 -3.79
CA ALA A 21 31.29 -8.73 -3.93
C ALA A 21 29.80 -8.60 -4.31
N ILE A 22 29.27 -7.38 -4.34
CA ILE A 22 27.85 -7.11 -4.57
C ILE A 22 27.67 -5.95 -5.57
N GLU A 23 26.51 -5.91 -6.20
CA GLU A 23 26.12 -4.87 -7.15
C GLU A 23 24.61 -4.58 -7.03
N LYS A 24 24.19 -3.42 -7.53
CA LYS A 24 22.81 -2.96 -7.51
C LYS A 24 22.11 -3.48 -8.77
N ALA A 25 21.08 -4.29 -8.59
CA ALA A 25 20.17 -4.71 -9.65
C ALA A 25 18.91 -3.84 -9.67
N THR A 26 18.40 -3.59 -10.87
CA THR A 26 17.06 -3.04 -11.09
C THR A 26 16.16 -4.11 -11.68
N VAL A 27 15.02 -4.35 -11.05
CA VAL A 27 13.98 -5.28 -11.49
C VAL A 27 12.63 -4.59 -11.36
N LEU A 28 11.83 -4.55 -12.43
CA LEU A 28 10.66 -3.67 -12.51
C LEU A 28 11.06 -2.22 -12.16
N GLY A 29 10.40 -1.58 -11.20
CA GLY A 29 10.80 -0.31 -10.59
C GLY A 29 11.54 -0.45 -9.25
N TRP A 30 11.96 -1.66 -8.89
CA TRP A 30 12.66 -1.94 -7.64
C TRP A 30 14.18 -1.93 -7.81
N GLN A 31 14.88 -1.49 -6.77
CA GLN A 31 16.33 -1.61 -6.65
C GLN A 31 16.67 -2.57 -5.50
N LEU A 32 17.57 -3.50 -5.76
CA LEU A 32 18.04 -4.46 -4.77
C LEU A 32 19.51 -4.83 -4.96
N VAL A 33 20.11 -5.37 -3.91
CA VAL A 33 21.50 -5.83 -3.93
C VAL A 33 21.54 -7.31 -4.28
N VAL A 34 22.35 -7.65 -5.28
CA VAL A 34 22.65 -9.03 -5.71
C VAL A 34 24.14 -9.30 -5.61
N LYS A 35 24.55 -10.58 -5.64
CA LYS A 35 25.99 -10.91 -5.69
C LYS A 35 26.53 -10.58 -7.07
N LYS A 36 27.78 -10.11 -7.15
CA LYS A 36 28.44 -9.92 -8.44
C LYS A 36 28.50 -11.23 -9.22
N ASN A 37 28.28 -11.13 -10.53
CA ASN A 37 28.31 -12.25 -11.47
C ASN A 37 27.21 -13.31 -11.25
N GLU A 38 26.23 -13.07 -10.37
CA GLU A 38 25.07 -13.96 -10.19
C GLU A 38 24.06 -13.81 -11.33
N PHE A 39 23.98 -12.61 -11.92
CA PHE A 39 23.10 -12.28 -13.03
C PHE A 39 23.82 -11.42 -14.07
N LYS A 40 23.20 -11.27 -15.24
CA LYS A 40 23.53 -10.31 -16.30
C LYS A 40 22.29 -9.49 -16.67
N PRO A 41 22.44 -8.26 -17.19
CA PRO A 41 21.31 -7.52 -17.74
C PRO A 41 20.61 -8.33 -18.84
N GLY A 42 19.29 -8.43 -18.76
CA GLY A 42 18.46 -9.25 -19.62
C GLY A 42 18.15 -10.65 -19.08
N ASP A 43 18.84 -11.14 -18.05
CA ASP A 43 18.54 -12.44 -17.45
C ASP A 43 17.15 -12.44 -16.79
N LEU A 44 16.47 -13.59 -16.87
CA LEU A 44 15.28 -13.85 -16.06
C LEU A 44 15.69 -14.38 -14.69
N CYS A 45 15.00 -13.90 -13.66
CA CYS A 45 15.17 -14.27 -12.27
C CYS A 45 13.81 -14.43 -11.60
N VAL A 46 13.78 -15.06 -10.42
CA VAL A 46 12.61 -14.99 -9.55
C VAL A 46 12.81 -13.81 -8.60
N TYR A 47 12.02 -12.76 -8.78
CA TYR A 47 11.98 -11.63 -7.88
C TYR A 47 10.89 -11.82 -6.83
N CYS A 48 11.27 -11.73 -5.56
CA CYS A 48 10.34 -11.76 -4.44
C CYS A 48 10.28 -10.39 -3.75
N GLU A 49 9.08 -9.82 -3.64
CA GLU A 49 8.83 -8.50 -3.09
C GLU A 49 9.07 -8.45 -1.57
N ILE A 50 9.24 -7.24 -1.02
CA ILE A 50 9.16 -7.03 0.43
C ILE A 50 7.79 -7.43 0.97
N ASP A 51 7.77 -7.84 2.24
CA ASP A 51 6.66 -8.51 2.94
C ASP A 51 6.46 -9.99 2.56
N SER A 52 7.30 -10.56 1.68
CA SER A 52 7.32 -12.00 1.43
C SER A 52 7.83 -12.77 2.66
N LEU A 53 7.03 -13.71 3.14
CA LEU A 53 7.37 -14.67 4.19
C LEU A 53 7.59 -16.05 3.57
N PHE A 54 8.82 -16.55 3.70
CA PHE A 54 9.27 -17.80 3.10
C PHE A 54 8.99 -19.00 4.02
N PRO A 55 8.73 -20.19 3.45
CA PRO A 55 8.59 -21.41 4.24
C PRO A 55 9.96 -21.86 4.79
N ASP A 56 9.97 -22.56 5.92
CA ASP A 56 11.19 -23.13 6.50
C ASP A 56 11.66 -24.35 5.68
N LYS A 57 12.43 -24.07 4.63
CA LYS A 57 13.07 -25.06 3.73
C LYS A 57 14.57 -24.82 3.66
N SER A 58 15.33 -25.86 3.33
CA SER A 58 16.80 -25.82 3.24
C SER A 58 17.31 -24.72 2.31
N GLU A 59 16.68 -24.52 1.16
CA GLU A 59 17.07 -23.48 0.19
C GLU A 59 16.90 -22.04 0.72
N PHE A 60 16.10 -21.86 1.78
CA PHE A 60 15.80 -20.55 2.39
C PHE A 60 16.41 -20.38 3.77
N GLU A 61 17.27 -21.30 4.22
CA GLU A 61 17.83 -21.30 5.57
C GLU A 61 18.58 -20.01 5.93
N PHE A 62 19.21 -19.36 4.94
CA PHE A 62 19.88 -18.07 5.12
C PHE A 62 18.93 -16.91 5.51
N LEU A 63 17.61 -17.09 5.37
CA LEU A 63 16.60 -16.12 5.79
C LEU A 63 16.17 -16.29 7.26
N LYS A 64 16.54 -17.38 7.94
CA LYS A 64 16.17 -17.63 9.35
C LYS A 64 16.57 -16.49 10.30
N PRO A 65 17.77 -15.89 10.21
CA PRO A 65 18.14 -14.76 11.07
C PRO A 65 17.25 -13.51 10.90
N ARG A 66 16.48 -13.45 9.81
CA ARG A 66 15.54 -12.36 9.50
C ARG A 66 14.08 -12.77 9.72
N GLY A 67 13.84 -13.91 10.37
CA GLY A 67 12.51 -14.47 10.61
C GLY A 67 11.80 -14.88 9.32
N MET A 68 12.55 -15.35 8.31
CA MET A 68 12.04 -15.78 6.99
C MET A 68 11.32 -14.68 6.20
N ARG A 69 11.38 -13.42 6.65
CA ARG A 69 10.70 -12.28 6.04
C ARG A 69 11.68 -11.43 5.24
N ILE A 70 11.29 -11.08 4.03
CA ILE A 70 11.97 -10.05 3.23
C ILE A 70 11.48 -8.67 3.64
N ARG A 71 12.42 -7.81 4.01
CA ARG A 71 12.21 -6.43 4.48
C ARG A 71 13.08 -5.49 3.68
N THR A 72 12.78 -4.19 3.76
CA THR A 72 13.71 -3.19 3.24
C THR A 72 14.97 -3.16 4.10
N ILE A 73 16.14 -3.22 3.46
CA ILE A 73 17.43 -3.08 4.14
C ILE A 73 18.30 -2.04 3.45
N ARG A 74 19.34 -1.59 4.14
CA ARG A 74 20.43 -0.82 3.55
C ARG A 74 21.72 -1.62 3.64
N LEU A 75 22.38 -1.84 2.50
CA LEU A 75 23.67 -2.52 2.41
C LEU A 75 24.66 -1.59 1.73
N ARG A 76 25.72 -1.21 2.47
CA ARG A 76 26.77 -0.29 1.99
C ARG A 76 26.21 0.98 1.33
N GLY A 77 25.25 1.62 1.99
CA GLY A 77 24.60 2.83 1.50
C GLY A 77 23.42 2.58 0.54
N GLN A 78 23.40 1.47 -0.19
CA GLN A 78 22.35 1.12 -1.15
C GLN A 78 21.10 0.58 -0.45
N ILE A 79 19.93 1.15 -0.79
CA ILE A 79 18.62 0.59 -0.42
C ILE A 79 18.39 -0.70 -1.22
N SER A 80 17.96 -1.76 -0.54
CA SER A 80 17.65 -3.04 -1.15
C SER A 80 16.24 -3.48 -0.78
N GLN A 81 15.37 -3.62 -1.78
CA GLN A 81 13.96 -3.97 -1.62
C GLN A 81 13.60 -5.22 -2.42
N GLY A 82 13.38 -6.31 -1.70
CA GLY A 82 13.12 -7.62 -2.27
C GLY A 82 14.38 -8.49 -2.32
N ILE A 83 14.27 -9.63 -2.97
CA ILE A 83 15.36 -10.58 -3.20
C ILE A 83 15.18 -11.21 -4.58
N CYS A 84 16.29 -11.45 -5.28
CA CYS A 84 16.31 -12.19 -6.55
C CYS A 84 16.93 -13.56 -6.35
N PHE A 85 16.35 -14.56 -6.98
CA PHE A 85 16.91 -15.90 -7.10
C PHE A 85 17.11 -16.27 -8.56
N PRO A 86 18.15 -17.05 -8.90
CA PRO A 86 18.22 -17.73 -10.19
C PRO A 86 17.00 -18.63 -10.38
N LEU A 87 16.62 -18.89 -11.64
CA LEU A 87 15.45 -19.72 -11.98
C LEU A 87 15.54 -21.16 -11.45
N THR A 88 16.74 -21.61 -11.08
CA THR A 88 16.97 -22.92 -10.45
C THR A 88 16.27 -23.11 -9.11
N ILE A 89 15.77 -22.02 -8.48
CA ILE A 89 14.92 -22.11 -7.29
C ILE A 89 13.54 -22.73 -7.59
N LEU A 90 13.11 -22.68 -8.85
CA LEU A 90 11.84 -23.24 -9.29
C LEU A 90 11.97 -24.74 -9.57
N PRO A 91 10.89 -25.53 -9.37
CA PRO A 91 10.85 -26.91 -9.82
C PRO A 91 11.12 -27.01 -11.33
N ALA A 92 11.86 -28.04 -11.76
CA ALA A 92 12.27 -28.20 -13.17
C ALA A 92 11.11 -28.27 -14.18
N ALA A 93 9.91 -28.66 -13.74
CA ALA A 93 8.71 -28.72 -14.56
C ALA A 93 7.97 -27.37 -14.68
N CYS A 94 8.42 -26.33 -13.98
CA CYS A 94 7.78 -25.02 -14.01
C CYS A 94 8.00 -24.36 -15.37
N GLY A 95 6.91 -23.93 -16.02
CA GLY A 95 7.00 -23.07 -17.19
C GLY A 95 7.71 -21.76 -16.85
N ILE A 96 8.66 -21.35 -17.67
CA ILE A 96 9.37 -20.08 -17.52
C ILE A 96 8.75 -19.09 -18.49
N SER A 97 7.98 -18.14 -17.95
CA SER A 97 7.48 -16.99 -18.68
C SER A 97 7.60 -15.75 -17.81
N GLU A 98 8.06 -14.64 -18.39
CA GLU A 98 8.11 -13.35 -17.72
C GLU A 98 6.72 -12.96 -17.20
N ASP A 99 6.67 -12.29 -16.05
CA ASP A 99 5.48 -11.97 -15.26
C ASP A 99 4.69 -13.14 -14.66
N ALA A 100 5.16 -14.39 -14.83
CA ALA A 100 4.52 -15.54 -14.17
C ALA A 100 4.58 -15.40 -12.65
N ASP A 101 3.42 -15.56 -11.99
CA ASP A 101 3.34 -15.65 -10.54
C ASP A 101 3.81 -17.03 -10.08
N VAL A 102 4.84 -17.06 -9.23
CA VAL A 102 5.43 -18.28 -8.67
C VAL A 102 5.33 -18.29 -7.14
N THR A 103 4.49 -17.41 -6.57
CA THR A 103 4.27 -17.25 -5.12
C THR A 103 3.87 -18.57 -4.47
N GLU A 104 2.83 -19.22 -5.00
CA GLU A 104 2.32 -20.49 -4.45
C GLU A 104 3.31 -21.63 -4.67
N ILE A 105 3.99 -21.66 -5.82
CA ILE A 105 4.99 -22.67 -6.17
C ILE A 105 6.14 -22.69 -5.15
N LEU A 106 6.58 -21.51 -4.71
CA LEU A 106 7.62 -21.37 -3.70
C LEU A 106 7.09 -21.51 -2.26
N GLY A 107 5.77 -21.55 -2.06
CA GLY A 107 5.15 -21.57 -0.74
C GLY A 107 5.28 -20.25 0.02
N ILE A 108 5.43 -19.14 -0.70
CA ILE A 108 5.60 -17.81 -0.11
C ILE A 108 4.21 -17.27 0.27
N THR A 109 4.14 -16.64 1.45
CA THR A 109 2.93 -15.97 1.93
C THR A 109 3.23 -14.50 2.23
N LYS A 110 2.19 -13.68 2.33
CA LYS A 110 2.35 -12.28 2.73
C LYS A 110 2.45 -12.20 4.25
N TYR A 111 3.49 -11.55 4.77
CA TYR A 111 3.54 -11.15 6.16
C TYR A 111 2.46 -10.08 6.44
N GLU A 112 1.64 -10.31 7.45
CA GLU A 112 0.70 -9.33 7.99
C GLU A 112 1.02 -9.12 9.48
N PRO A 113 1.15 -7.88 9.95
CA PRO A 113 1.30 -7.62 11.37
C PRO A 113 0.06 -8.09 12.14
N PRO A 114 0.20 -8.48 13.43
CA PRO A 114 -0.94 -8.85 14.25
C PRO A 114 -1.92 -7.67 14.35
N ILE A 115 -3.22 -7.96 14.24
CA ILE A 115 -4.26 -6.95 14.41
C ILE A 115 -4.28 -6.53 15.89
N PRO A 116 -4.15 -5.22 16.20
CA PRO A 116 -4.28 -4.74 17.57
C PRO A 116 -5.59 -5.19 18.22
N ALA A 117 -5.53 -5.61 19.49
CA ALA A 117 -6.70 -6.14 20.21
C ALA A 117 -7.88 -5.16 20.23
N CYS A 118 -7.62 -3.85 20.35
CA CYS A 118 -8.65 -2.80 20.32
C CYS A 118 -9.36 -2.67 18.96
N LEU A 119 -8.78 -3.21 17.88
CA LEU A 119 -9.39 -3.25 16.55
C LEU A 119 -10.11 -4.57 16.27
N ALA A 120 -9.88 -5.60 17.09
CA ALA A 120 -10.56 -6.89 16.98
C ALA A 120 -11.99 -6.76 17.51
N GLY A 121 -12.95 -6.52 16.62
CA GLY A 121 -14.38 -6.40 16.96
C GLY A 121 -15.17 -7.69 16.73
N LYS A 122 -16.38 -7.73 17.28
CA LYS A 122 -17.35 -8.80 17.02
C LYS A 122 -17.79 -8.74 15.55
N VAL A 123 -17.63 -9.84 14.82
CA VAL A 123 -17.90 -9.89 13.39
C VAL A 123 -19.41 -9.91 13.13
N LYS A 124 -19.92 -8.95 12.36
CA LYS A 124 -21.29 -8.97 11.81
C LYS A 124 -21.34 -9.78 10.52
N GLY A 125 -20.33 -9.61 9.67
CA GLY A 125 -20.27 -10.26 8.36
C GLY A 125 -18.99 -9.98 7.60
N LYS A 126 -18.96 -10.43 6.34
CA LYS A 126 -17.89 -10.08 5.39
C LYS A 126 -17.95 -8.58 5.08
N PHE A 127 -16.83 -8.01 4.63
CA PHE A 127 -16.83 -6.65 4.08
C PHE A 127 -17.93 -6.50 3.00
N PRO A 128 -18.76 -5.44 3.03
CA PRO A 128 -19.88 -5.29 2.12
C PRO A 128 -19.44 -5.26 0.64
N SER A 129 -20.05 -6.11 -0.20
CA SER A 129 -19.65 -6.26 -1.61
C SER A 129 -20.01 -5.06 -2.48
N PHE A 130 -20.87 -4.16 -2.00
CA PHE A 130 -21.23 -2.91 -2.67
C PHE A 130 -20.23 -1.77 -2.41
N ILE A 131 -19.18 -2.01 -1.61
CA ILE A 131 -18.11 -1.05 -1.35
C ILE A 131 -16.77 -1.66 -1.82
N PRO A 132 -15.96 -0.94 -2.61
CA PRO A 132 -14.61 -1.38 -2.94
C PRO A 132 -13.67 -1.34 -1.71
N LYS A 133 -12.73 -2.28 -1.62
CA LYS A 133 -11.67 -2.24 -0.60
C LYS A 133 -10.64 -1.14 -0.87
N THR A 134 -9.82 -0.85 0.13
CA THR A 134 -8.87 0.28 0.17
C THR A 134 -7.44 -0.09 -0.24
N ASP A 135 -7.25 -1.24 -0.90
CA ASP A 135 -5.93 -1.65 -1.35
C ASP A 135 -5.40 -0.69 -2.44
N GLU A 136 -4.12 -0.34 -2.32
CA GLU A 136 -3.41 0.53 -3.26
C GLU A 136 -2.19 -0.22 -3.80
N VAL A 137 -1.96 -0.12 -5.11
CA VAL A 137 -0.82 -0.76 -5.79
C VAL A 137 0.44 0.05 -5.57
N ARG A 138 1.58 -0.63 -5.39
CA ARG A 138 2.89 0.03 -5.25
C ARG A 138 3.37 0.53 -6.61
N ILE A 139 3.92 1.73 -6.65
CA ILE A 139 4.35 2.36 -7.91
C ILE A 139 5.39 1.55 -8.70
N GLN A 140 6.20 0.74 -8.02
CA GLN A 140 7.29 -0.02 -8.63
C GLN A 140 6.83 -1.07 -9.65
N VAL A 141 5.54 -1.45 -9.64
CA VAL A 141 4.96 -2.39 -10.62
C VAL A 141 4.13 -1.68 -11.70
N LEU A 142 4.12 -0.35 -11.71
CA LEU A 142 3.21 0.46 -12.53
C LEU A 142 3.92 1.32 -13.58
N GLU A 143 5.10 0.90 -14.05
CA GLU A 143 5.88 1.64 -15.05
C GLU A 143 5.06 1.94 -16.33
N ASN A 144 4.28 0.96 -16.80
CA ASN A 144 3.40 1.14 -17.97
C ASN A 144 2.28 2.17 -17.69
N ILE A 145 1.68 2.13 -16.50
CA ILE A 145 0.64 3.11 -16.09
C ILE A 145 1.23 4.52 -16.05
N LEU A 146 2.43 4.66 -15.50
CA LEU A 146 3.14 5.93 -15.45
C LEU A 146 3.43 6.51 -16.84
N ALA A 147 3.67 5.64 -17.84
CA ALA A 147 3.81 6.07 -19.22
C ALA A 147 2.46 6.52 -19.84
N ILE A 148 1.37 5.79 -19.56
CA ILE A 148 0.02 6.10 -20.07
C ILE A 148 -0.50 7.42 -19.50
N TYR A 149 -0.33 7.63 -18.19
CA TYR A 149 -0.86 8.79 -17.46
C TYR A 149 0.18 9.87 -17.20
N LYS A 150 1.29 9.85 -17.93
CA LYS A 150 2.26 10.93 -17.86
C LYS A 150 1.56 12.26 -18.09
N ASP A 151 1.93 13.25 -17.29
CA ASP A 151 1.38 14.61 -17.33
C ASP A 151 -0.09 14.74 -16.84
N GLU A 152 -0.69 13.66 -16.30
CA GLU A 152 -2.03 13.71 -15.69
C GLU A 152 -2.04 14.60 -14.44
N PRO A 153 -2.98 15.56 -14.33
CA PRO A 153 -3.18 16.35 -13.12
C PRO A 153 -3.65 15.50 -11.94
N CYS A 154 -2.85 15.46 -10.89
CA CYS A 154 -3.03 14.65 -9.70
C CYS A 154 -2.95 15.48 -8.42
N TYR A 155 -3.44 14.91 -7.33
CA TYR A 155 -3.14 15.35 -5.97
C TYR A 155 -2.31 14.29 -5.24
N VAL A 156 -1.55 14.74 -4.25
CA VAL A 156 -0.67 13.91 -3.43
C VAL A 156 -1.09 14.04 -1.98
N THR A 157 -1.28 12.92 -1.30
CA THR A 157 -1.60 12.87 0.13
C THR A 157 -0.54 12.10 0.89
N GLU A 158 -0.38 12.42 2.17
CA GLU A 158 0.42 11.59 3.07
C GLU A 158 -0.25 10.23 3.27
N LYS A 159 0.52 9.16 3.12
CA LYS A 159 0.07 7.83 3.50
C LYS A 159 0.23 7.68 5.02
N ILE A 160 -0.89 7.52 5.71
CA ILE A 160 -0.93 7.29 7.16
C ILE A 160 -0.75 5.80 7.43
N ASP A 161 0.14 5.47 8.37
CA ASP A 161 0.37 4.10 8.83
C ASP A 161 -0.54 3.78 10.02
N GLY A 162 -1.75 3.30 9.73
CA GLY A 162 -2.71 2.93 10.76
C GLY A 162 -3.43 1.63 10.43
N SER A 163 -4.74 1.65 10.61
CA SER A 163 -5.61 0.58 10.14
C SER A 163 -6.75 1.15 9.32
N SER A 164 -7.09 0.47 8.23
CA SER A 164 -8.18 0.92 7.36
C SER A 164 -9.52 0.73 8.06
N VAL A 165 -10.35 1.76 7.99
CA VAL A 165 -11.73 1.78 8.47
C VAL A 165 -12.66 2.28 7.36
N THR A 166 -13.87 1.75 7.33
CA THR A 166 -14.94 2.26 6.48
C THR A 166 -16.19 2.47 7.31
N TYR A 167 -16.76 3.67 7.25
CA TYR A 167 -18.08 3.97 7.79
C TYR A 167 -19.01 4.19 6.62
N TYR A 168 -20.19 3.58 6.61
CA TYR A 168 -21.11 3.76 5.49
C TYR A 168 -22.54 3.99 5.96
N MET A 169 -23.31 4.68 5.12
CA MET A 169 -24.75 4.78 5.18
C MET A 169 -25.30 4.25 3.86
N ASN A 170 -26.09 3.19 3.92
CA ASN A 170 -26.73 2.62 2.74
C ASN A 170 -28.18 2.27 3.06
N GLU A 171 -29.12 2.93 2.38
CA GLU A 171 -30.56 2.71 2.53
C GLU A 171 -31.03 2.85 4.00
N GLY A 172 -30.50 3.84 4.71
CA GLY A 172 -30.81 4.11 6.12
C GLY A 172 -30.10 3.17 7.11
N VAL A 173 -29.24 2.26 6.64
CA VAL A 173 -28.45 1.37 7.49
C VAL A 173 -27.02 1.90 7.61
N PHE A 174 -26.64 2.24 8.84
CA PHE A 174 -25.25 2.56 9.18
C PHE A 174 -24.44 1.29 9.44
N GLY A 175 -23.18 1.28 9.01
CA GLY A 175 -22.25 0.20 9.32
C GLY A 175 -20.80 0.65 9.43
N VAL A 176 -20.04 -0.12 10.20
CA VAL A 176 -18.62 0.11 10.47
C VAL A 176 -17.83 -1.14 10.10
N CYS A 177 -16.80 -0.95 9.27
CA CYS A 177 -15.98 -2.02 8.76
C CYS A 177 -14.51 -1.80 9.12
N SER A 178 -13.85 -2.88 9.50
CA SER A 178 -12.39 -3.01 9.38
C SER A 178 -11.99 -3.18 7.91
N ARG A 179 -10.68 -3.37 7.64
CA ARG A 179 -10.17 -3.69 6.31
C ARG A 179 -10.89 -4.86 5.59
N ASN A 180 -11.38 -5.85 6.34
CA ASN A 180 -11.88 -7.10 5.76
C ASN A 180 -13.27 -7.54 6.24
N LEU A 181 -13.80 -6.96 7.33
CA LEU A 181 -15.00 -7.44 8.00
C LEU A 181 -15.88 -6.26 8.41
N GLU A 182 -17.19 -6.46 8.30
CA GLU A 182 -18.19 -5.62 8.94
C GLU A 182 -18.32 -6.04 10.40
N LEU A 183 -18.39 -5.07 11.30
CA LEU A 183 -18.38 -5.30 12.74
C LEU A 183 -19.74 -4.96 13.37
N LEU A 184 -20.14 -5.74 14.37
CA LEU A 184 -21.22 -5.37 15.27
C LEU A 184 -20.76 -4.21 16.16
N GLU A 185 -21.70 -3.37 16.56
CA GLU A 185 -21.44 -2.29 17.51
C GLU A 185 -20.89 -2.82 18.83
N ASP A 186 -19.82 -2.20 19.29
CA ASP A 186 -19.07 -2.60 20.47
C ASP A 186 -18.38 -1.34 21.07
N ASP A 187 -18.63 -1.07 22.34
CA ASP A 187 -18.13 0.08 23.09
C ASP A 187 -16.63 0.00 23.43
N GLU A 188 -16.04 -1.19 23.29
CA GLU A 188 -14.61 -1.43 23.45
C GLU A 188 -13.86 -1.43 22.11
N ASN A 189 -14.56 -1.59 20.98
CA ASN A 189 -13.92 -1.56 19.66
C ASN A 189 -13.59 -0.12 19.22
N SER A 190 -12.31 0.13 18.93
CA SER A 190 -11.81 1.45 18.53
C SER A 190 -12.49 2.04 17.29
N LEU A 191 -12.91 1.22 16.32
CA LEU A 191 -13.58 1.72 15.11
C LEU A 191 -14.96 2.30 15.46
N TRP A 192 -15.72 1.59 16.28
CA TRP A 192 -17.03 2.04 16.75
C TRP A 192 -16.93 3.21 17.73
N LYS A 193 -15.97 3.20 18.66
CA LYS A 193 -15.72 4.32 19.58
C LYS A 193 -15.46 5.63 18.82
N VAL A 194 -14.64 5.59 17.77
CA VAL A 194 -14.38 6.78 16.93
C VAL A 194 -15.62 7.17 16.15
N ALA A 195 -16.38 6.22 15.59
CA ALA A 195 -17.64 6.50 14.89
C ALA A 195 -18.62 7.30 15.77
N ARG A 196 -18.79 6.86 17.03
CA ARG A 196 -19.68 7.51 18.01
C ARG A 196 -19.12 8.85 18.48
N ALA A 197 -17.83 8.91 18.82
CA ALA A 197 -17.20 10.14 19.28
C ALA A 197 -17.30 11.26 18.23
N TYR A 198 -17.19 10.91 16.94
CA TYR A 198 -17.21 11.87 15.84
C TYR A 198 -18.60 12.08 15.24
N LYS A 199 -19.63 11.40 15.78
CA LYS A 199 -21.02 11.43 15.32
C LYS A 199 -21.16 11.13 13.82
N ILE A 200 -20.43 10.11 13.35
CA ILE A 200 -20.32 9.81 11.91
C ILE A 200 -21.64 9.32 11.35
N GLU A 201 -22.40 8.52 12.10
CA GLU A 201 -23.72 8.05 11.69
C GLU A 201 -24.66 9.24 11.47
N GLU A 202 -24.74 10.14 12.44
CA GLU A 202 -25.60 11.32 12.40
C GLU A 202 -25.20 12.25 11.26
N LYS A 203 -23.90 12.47 11.04
CA LYS A 203 -23.40 13.26 9.92
C LYS A 203 -23.77 12.64 8.58
N LEU A 204 -23.58 11.33 8.40
CA LEU A 204 -23.96 10.64 7.16
C LEU A 204 -25.47 10.62 6.93
N LEU A 205 -26.29 10.54 7.98
CA LEU A 205 -27.75 10.65 7.87
C LEU A 205 -28.21 12.01 7.34
N THR A 206 -27.44 13.08 7.55
CA THR A 206 -27.76 14.41 7.01
C THR A 206 -27.39 14.59 5.53
N MET A 207 -26.59 13.67 4.97
CA MET A 207 -26.20 13.72 3.56
C MET A 207 -27.25 13.03 2.70
N GLU A 208 -27.64 13.66 1.59
CA GLU A 208 -28.57 13.03 0.63
C GLU A 208 -27.85 11.96 -0.20
N GLY A 209 -28.01 10.68 0.17
CA GLY A 209 -27.52 9.56 -0.65
C GLY A 209 -26.97 8.39 0.16
N ASN A 210 -26.35 7.44 -0.56
CA ASN A 210 -25.71 6.27 0.04
C ASN A 210 -24.20 6.42 -0.14
N TYR A 211 -23.47 6.58 0.96
CA TYR A 211 -22.05 6.89 0.94
C TYR A 211 -21.25 5.99 1.86
N ALA A 212 -20.02 5.70 1.45
CA ALA A 212 -19.00 5.09 2.30
C ALA A 212 -17.80 6.02 2.45
N LEU A 213 -17.47 6.36 3.69
CA LEU A 213 -16.27 7.11 4.06
C LEU A 213 -15.15 6.12 4.36
N GLN A 214 -14.06 6.18 3.59
CA GLN A 214 -12.89 5.36 3.82
C GLN A 214 -11.78 6.20 4.41
N GLY A 215 -11.20 5.73 5.50
CA GLY A 215 -10.14 6.42 6.21
C GLY A 215 -9.17 5.48 6.88
N GLU A 216 -8.15 6.08 7.47
CA GLU A 216 -7.15 5.39 8.27
C GLU A 216 -7.34 5.81 9.73
N ILE A 217 -7.64 4.85 10.60
CA ILE A 217 -7.63 5.06 12.05
C ILE A 217 -6.20 4.93 12.58
N MET A 218 -5.79 5.86 13.43
CA MET A 218 -4.46 5.92 14.03
C MET A 218 -4.53 6.54 15.42
N GLY A 219 -3.62 6.15 16.30
CA GLY A 219 -3.47 6.72 17.63
C GLY A 219 -3.02 5.69 18.64
N GLU A 220 -3.27 5.96 19.91
CA GLU A 220 -2.91 5.07 21.02
C GLU A 220 -3.46 3.65 20.80
N GLY A 221 -2.61 2.63 20.98
CA GLY A 221 -2.98 1.22 20.80
C GLY A 221 -3.01 0.72 19.35
N ILE A 222 -2.81 1.57 18.34
CA ILE A 222 -2.87 1.19 16.92
C ILE A 222 -1.47 1.37 16.28
N GLN A 223 -0.95 0.34 15.59
CA GLN A 223 0.35 0.35 14.89
C GLN A 223 1.50 1.01 15.68
N SER A 224 1.60 0.73 16.98
CA SER A 224 2.61 1.34 17.88
C SER A 224 2.54 2.87 18.00
N ASN A 225 1.48 3.51 17.50
CA ASN A 225 1.26 4.96 17.52
C ASN A 225 2.52 5.74 17.08
N LYS A 226 3.08 5.40 15.92
CA LYS A 226 4.33 6.01 15.41
C LYS A 226 4.22 7.54 15.32
N LEU A 227 3.03 8.08 15.08
CA LEU A 227 2.74 9.53 15.05
C LEU A 227 2.57 10.19 16.44
N LYS A 228 2.58 9.41 17.52
CA LYS A 228 2.47 9.88 18.92
C LYS A 228 1.24 10.75 19.19
N LEU A 229 0.11 10.40 18.58
CA LEU A 229 -1.15 11.09 18.79
C LEU A 229 -1.73 10.73 20.17
N ARG A 230 -2.38 11.69 20.82
CA ARG A 230 -3.15 11.44 22.05
C ARG A 230 -4.56 11.00 21.66
N GLY A 231 -5.04 9.89 22.20
CA GLY A 231 -6.29 9.29 21.77
C GLY A 231 -6.21 8.66 20.37
N GLN A 232 -7.39 8.39 19.80
CA GLN A 232 -7.54 7.75 18.50
C GLN A 232 -8.29 8.68 17.54
N HIS A 233 -7.81 8.74 16.30
CA HIS A 233 -8.29 9.63 15.26
C HIS A 233 -8.47 8.87 13.96
N VAL A 234 -9.42 9.30 13.13
CA VAL A 234 -9.55 8.86 11.75
C VAL A 234 -9.21 10.00 10.80
N PHE A 235 -8.47 9.67 9.74
CA PHE A 235 -8.16 10.56 8.63
C PHE A 235 -8.73 9.97 7.34
N PHE A 236 -9.70 10.65 6.74
CA PHE A 236 -10.41 10.17 5.56
C PHE A 236 -9.60 10.41 4.29
N PHE A 237 -9.63 9.45 3.37
CA PHE A 237 -8.91 9.52 2.10
C PHE A 237 -9.76 9.20 0.87
N ASN A 238 -10.97 8.63 1.03
CA ASN A 238 -11.95 8.51 -0.05
C ASN A 238 -13.37 8.71 0.49
N VAL A 239 -14.27 9.15 -0.39
CA VAL A 239 -15.72 8.99 -0.27
C VAL A 239 -16.19 8.22 -1.50
N PHE A 240 -16.94 7.14 -1.29
CA PHE A 240 -17.52 6.32 -2.35
C PHE A 240 -19.04 6.49 -2.37
N ASP A 241 -19.59 6.93 -3.50
CA ASP A 241 -21.02 6.97 -3.76
C ASP A 241 -21.48 5.55 -4.11
N ILE A 242 -22.18 4.91 -3.18
CA ILE A 242 -22.61 3.51 -3.30
C ILE A 242 -23.64 3.36 -4.42
N SER A 243 -24.51 4.36 -4.58
CA SER A 243 -25.58 4.34 -5.59
C SER A 243 -25.02 4.43 -7.01
N LYS A 244 -24.03 5.31 -7.22
CA LYS A 244 -23.38 5.48 -8.53
C LYS A 244 -22.23 4.51 -8.78
N ARG A 245 -21.74 3.86 -7.72
CA ARG A 245 -20.56 2.99 -7.72
C ARG A 245 -19.29 3.71 -8.18
N GLU A 246 -19.10 4.93 -7.71
CA GLU A 246 -17.94 5.75 -8.07
C GLU A 246 -17.35 6.44 -6.84
N TYR A 247 -16.05 6.72 -6.87
CA TYR A 247 -15.43 7.59 -5.89
C TYR A 247 -15.67 9.05 -6.25
N LEU A 248 -15.82 9.91 -5.24
CA LEU A 248 -15.84 11.35 -5.46
C LEU A 248 -14.47 11.83 -5.96
N SER A 249 -14.49 12.75 -6.93
CA SER A 249 -13.30 13.47 -7.38
C SER A 249 -12.75 14.35 -6.26
N PHE A 250 -11.49 14.76 -6.36
CA PHE A 250 -10.76 15.40 -5.25
C PHE A 250 -11.48 16.60 -4.63
N SER A 251 -11.99 17.52 -5.47
CA SER A 251 -12.70 18.71 -4.98
C SER A 251 -13.99 18.38 -4.22
N ASP A 252 -14.76 17.41 -4.73
CA ASP A 252 -16.03 17.00 -4.12
C ASP A 252 -15.77 16.19 -2.84
N PHE A 253 -14.74 15.33 -2.85
CA PHE A 253 -14.26 14.62 -1.67
C PHE A 253 -13.87 15.60 -0.53
N GLU A 254 -13.05 16.62 -0.82
CA GLU A 254 -12.63 17.58 0.20
C GLU A 254 -13.82 18.35 0.78
N LYS A 255 -14.73 18.83 -0.07
CA LYS A 255 -15.95 19.53 0.36
C LYS A 255 -16.83 18.64 1.21
N PHE A 256 -17.08 17.40 0.77
CA PHE A 256 -17.93 16.44 1.46
C PHE A 256 -17.43 16.14 2.88
N ILE A 257 -16.12 15.92 3.05
CA ILE A 257 -15.53 15.69 4.37
C ILE A 257 -15.55 16.96 5.23
N ALA A 258 -15.32 18.14 4.64
CA ALA A 258 -15.34 19.42 5.34
C ALA A 258 -16.74 19.82 5.83
N GLU A 259 -17.79 19.59 5.03
CA GLU A 259 -19.19 19.83 5.41
C GLU A 259 -19.59 19.03 6.66
N MET A 260 -19.01 17.85 6.83
CA MET A 260 -19.20 17.01 8.02
C MET A 260 -18.28 17.38 9.19
N ASP A 261 -17.41 18.40 9.10
CA ASP A 261 -16.41 18.72 10.13
C ASP A 261 -15.58 17.46 10.52
N LEU A 262 -15.08 16.75 9.50
CA LEU A 262 -14.21 15.59 9.64
C LEU A 262 -12.84 15.88 9.04
N LYS A 263 -11.84 15.08 9.39
CA LYS A 263 -10.44 15.30 8.96
C LYS A 263 -10.09 14.41 7.77
N THR A 264 -9.52 14.99 6.73
CA THR A 264 -8.87 14.24 5.65
C THR A 264 -7.44 13.84 6.03
N VAL A 265 -6.86 12.88 5.32
CA VAL A 265 -5.40 12.70 5.30
C VAL A 265 -4.72 13.99 4.83
N PRO A 266 -3.53 14.34 5.35
CA PRO A 266 -2.83 15.55 4.95
C PRO A 266 -2.61 15.61 3.44
N VAL A 267 -3.10 16.66 2.81
CA VAL A 267 -2.83 16.95 1.39
C VAL A 267 -1.46 17.62 1.29
N ILE A 268 -0.57 16.97 0.56
CA ILE A 268 0.80 17.42 0.33
C ILE A 268 0.85 18.43 -0.84
N GLU A 269 0.12 18.14 -1.90
CA GLU A 269 0.13 18.90 -3.15
C GLU A 269 -1.19 18.69 -3.89
N LYS A 270 -1.79 19.78 -4.38
CA LYS A 270 -3.10 19.76 -5.03
C LYS A 270 -3.05 19.76 -6.55
N ASP A 271 -1.93 20.17 -7.15
CA ASP A 271 -1.80 20.37 -8.60
C ASP A 271 -0.52 19.70 -9.12
N TYR A 272 -0.28 18.46 -8.68
CA TYR A 272 0.89 17.67 -9.07
C TYR A 272 0.71 17.12 -10.49
N ILE A 273 1.66 17.38 -11.37
CA ILE A 273 1.70 16.78 -12.71
C ILE A 273 2.45 15.45 -12.63
N LEU A 274 1.80 14.36 -13.02
CA LEU A 274 2.35 13.01 -12.82
C LEU A 274 3.63 12.79 -13.65
N SER A 275 4.74 12.57 -12.94
CA SER A 275 6.01 12.12 -13.54
C SER A 275 5.93 10.65 -13.92
N ASN A 276 6.61 10.28 -15.00
CA ASN A 276 6.78 8.89 -15.40
C ASN A 276 8.02 8.21 -14.79
N SER A 277 8.72 8.88 -13.85
CA SER A 277 9.92 8.35 -13.19
C SER A 277 9.62 7.77 -11.82
N ILE A 278 9.75 6.45 -11.69
CA ILE A 278 9.60 5.75 -10.40
C ILE A 278 10.62 6.27 -9.38
N GLU A 279 11.85 6.56 -9.80
CA GLU A 279 12.90 7.10 -8.92
C GLU A 279 12.52 8.46 -8.34
N GLU A 280 12.01 9.38 -9.17
CA GLU A 280 11.55 10.70 -8.71
C GLU A 280 10.39 10.58 -7.72
N LEU A 281 9.45 9.69 -8.00
CA LEU A 281 8.30 9.43 -7.13
C LEU A 281 8.74 8.83 -5.78
N VAL A 282 9.68 7.88 -5.80
CA VAL A 282 10.26 7.31 -4.56
C VAL A 282 10.97 8.40 -3.78
N LYS A 283 11.77 9.25 -4.42
CA LYS A 283 12.42 10.40 -3.78
C LYS A 283 11.41 11.36 -3.17
N LYS A 284 10.28 11.63 -3.85
CA LYS A 284 9.17 12.45 -3.33
C LYS A 284 8.52 11.85 -2.08
N SER A 285 8.48 10.52 -1.98
CA SER A 285 7.95 9.82 -0.81
C SER A 285 8.87 9.90 0.42
N VAL A 286 10.17 10.17 0.25
CA VAL A 286 11.13 10.33 1.34
C VAL A 286 10.92 11.67 2.03
N ARG A 287 10.04 11.69 3.02
CA ARG A 287 9.64 12.90 3.73
C ARG A 287 9.24 12.64 5.17
N LYS A 288 9.26 13.71 5.98
CA LYS A 288 8.64 13.71 7.30
C LYS A 288 7.13 13.86 7.22
N SER A 289 6.44 13.33 8.23
CA SER A 289 4.99 13.45 8.38
C SER A 289 4.59 14.91 8.59
N LEU A 290 3.50 15.32 7.96
CA LEU A 290 2.83 16.61 8.18
C LEU A 290 2.09 16.64 9.52
N ILE A 291 1.75 15.48 10.08
CA ILE A 291 1.11 15.36 11.39
C ILE A 291 2.16 15.39 12.51
N ALA A 292 3.29 14.69 12.31
CA ALA A 292 4.38 14.60 13.29
C ALA A 292 5.76 14.85 12.62
N PRO A 293 6.25 16.10 12.60
CA PRO A 293 7.44 16.50 11.83
C PRO A 293 8.75 15.73 12.14
N ASP A 294 8.87 15.12 13.32
CA ASP A 294 10.05 14.31 13.68
C ASP A 294 10.01 12.88 13.11
N VAL A 295 8.84 12.45 12.65
CA VAL A 295 8.55 11.08 12.23
C VAL A 295 8.61 11.00 10.71
N TRP A 296 9.19 9.92 10.17
CA TRP A 296 9.09 9.63 8.73
C TRP A 296 7.62 9.38 8.39
N ALA A 297 7.11 9.98 7.32
CA ALA A 297 5.84 9.55 6.74
C ALA A 297 6.01 8.14 6.18
N GLU A 298 4.96 7.32 6.24
CA GLU A 298 4.98 5.99 5.60
C GLU A 298 5.22 6.08 4.09
N GLY A 299 4.71 7.16 3.49
CA GLY A 299 4.88 7.45 2.09
C GLY A 299 3.84 8.44 1.62
N ILE A 300 3.49 8.32 0.35
CA ILE A 300 2.48 9.14 -0.31
C ILE A 300 1.50 8.28 -1.09
N VAL A 301 0.29 8.79 -1.28
CA VAL A 301 -0.67 8.26 -2.25
C VAL A 301 -0.95 9.33 -3.29
N ILE A 302 -0.94 8.93 -4.56
CA ILE A 302 -1.10 9.82 -5.71
C ILE A 302 -2.35 9.39 -6.47
N ARG A 303 -3.22 10.35 -6.76
CA ARG A 303 -4.49 10.12 -7.47
C ARG A 303 -4.80 11.28 -8.40
N PRO A 304 -5.46 11.04 -9.55
CA PRO A 304 -5.96 12.09 -10.42
C PRO A 304 -6.93 13.04 -9.71
N LEU A 305 -6.95 14.31 -10.11
CA LEU A 305 -7.90 15.29 -9.53
C LEU A 305 -9.35 14.96 -9.84
N LYS A 306 -9.59 14.37 -11.02
CA LYS A 306 -10.87 13.80 -11.42
C LYS A 306 -10.75 12.29 -11.37
N GLU A 307 -11.66 11.62 -10.68
CA GLU A 307 -11.63 10.17 -10.53
C GLU A 307 -11.56 9.47 -11.90
N LYS A 308 -10.69 8.46 -12.02
CA LYS A 308 -10.43 7.74 -13.27
C LYS A 308 -10.35 6.24 -13.04
N SER A 309 -10.96 5.50 -13.96
CA SER A 309 -10.84 4.06 -14.06
C SER A 309 -10.38 3.66 -15.46
N ASP A 310 -9.53 2.65 -15.54
CA ASP A 310 -8.99 2.06 -16.77
C ASP A 310 -8.94 0.54 -16.64
N PHE A 311 -9.69 -0.11 -17.52
CA PHE A 311 -9.82 -1.57 -17.60
C PHE A 311 -9.18 -2.12 -18.89
N SER A 312 -8.34 -1.32 -19.55
CA SER A 312 -7.55 -1.75 -20.70
C SER A 312 -6.59 -2.88 -20.32
N LYS A 313 -6.11 -3.62 -21.33
CA LYS A 313 -5.16 -4.73 -21.09
C LYS A 313 -3.82 -4.20 -20.57
N GLU A 314 -3.47 -2.99 -21.00
CA GLU A 314 -2.28 -2.25 -20.64
C GLU A 314 -2.34 -1.77 -19.17
N ALA A 315 -3.55 -1.59 -18.63
CA ALA A 315 -3.80 -1.19 -17.25
C ALA A 315 -4.13 -2.34 -16.28
N LYS A 316 -3.85 -3.59 -16.65
CA LYS A 316 -4.17 -4.81 -15.87
C LYS A 316 -3.62 -4.81 -14.43
N ASP A 317 -2.56 -4.05 -14.18
CA ASP A 317 -1.88 -4.00 -12.88
C ASP A 317 -2.51 -2.98 -11.91
N LEU A 318 -3.50 -2.20 -12.37
CA LEU A 318 -4.31 -1.34 -11.49
C LEU A 318 -5.28 -2.19 -10.64
N PHE A 319 -5.42 -1.81 -9.37
CA PHE A 319 -6.38 -2.46 -8.49
C PHE A 319 -7.80 -1.99 -8.82
N ASN A 320 -8.67 -2.92 -9.23
CA ASN A 320 -10.02 -2.65 -9.69
C ASN A 320 -10.11 -1.60 -10.82
N GLY A 321 -9.06 -1.49 -11.64
CA GLY A 321 -8.97 -0.50 -12.71
C GLY A 321 -8.83 0.94 -12.23
N ARG A 322 -8.80 1.22 -10.93
CA ARG A 322 -8.70 2.60 -10.42
C ARG A 322 -7.30 3.16 -10.64
N VAL A 323 -7.20 4.36 -11.22
CA VAL A 323 -5.92 5.07 -11.36
C VAL A 323 -5.57 5.68 -10.00
N SER A 324 -4.95 4.87 -9.14
CA SER A 324 -4.56 5.24 -7.78
C SER A 324 -3.40 4.35 -7.35
N PHE A 325 -2.38 4.94 -6.74
CA PHE A 325 -1.21 4.18 -6.32
C PHE A 325 -0.47 4.83 -5.16
N LYS A 326 0.25 3.98 -4.42
CA LYS A 326 1.09 4.38 -3.30
C LYS A 326 2.57 4.33 -3.65
N VAL A 327 3.31 5.26 -3.06
CA VAL A 327 4.77 5.26 -3.06
C VAL A 327 5.21 5.23 -1.61
N VAL A 328 5.83 4.12 -1.19
CA VAL A 328 6.23 3.90 0.20
C VAL A 328 7.64 4.41 0.42
N ASN A 329 7.82 5.19 1.49
CA ASN A 329 9.08 5.78 1.89
C ASN A 329 10.06 4.70 2.39
N PRO A 330 11.19 4.46 1.69
CA PRO A 330 12.15 3.46 2.13
C PRO A 330 12.79 3.76 3.49
N GLU A 331 12.95 5.04 3.88
CA GLU A 331 13.49 5.40 5.20
C GLU A 331 12.52 5.04 6.34
N PHE A 332 11.21 5.08 6.07
CA PHE A 332 10.20 4.60 7.01
C PHE A 332 10.35 3.09 7.22
N LEU A 333 10.41 2.34 6.12
CA LEU A 333 10.54 0.88 6.15
C LEU A 333 11.80 0.44 6.91
N ILE A 334 12.94 1.09 6.63
CA ILE A 334 14.20 0.80 7.35
C ILE A 334 14.07 1.12 8.84
N LYS A 335 13.53 2.30 9.20
CA LYS A 335 13.42 2.73 10.60
C LYS A 335 12.54 1.79 11.43
N TYR A 336 11.45 1.29 10.85
CA TYR A 336 10.47 0.47 11.55
C TYR A 336 10.62 -1.03 11.28
N GLY A 337 11.64 -1.44 10.51
CA GLY A 337 11.94 -2.84 10.23
C GLY A 337 10.84 -3.52 9.43
N GLU A 338 10.31 -2.83 8.42
CA GLU A 338 9.24 -3.32 7.54
C GLU A 338 9.73 -3.79 6.16
#